data_AF-A0A936JJX7-F1
#
_entry.id   AF-A0A936JJX7-F1
#
_cell.length_a   1.000
_cell.length_b   1.000
_cell.length_c   1.000
_cell.angle_alpha   90.00
_cell.angle_beta   90.00
_cell.angle_gamma   90.00
#
_symmetry.space_group_name_H-M   'P 1'
#
loop_
_entity.id
_entity.type
_entity.pdbx_description
1 polymer ?
#
loop_
_entity_poly.entity_id
_entity_poly.type
_entity_poly.pdbx_seq_one_letter_code
_entity_poly.pdbx_strand_id
1 'polypeptide(L)'
;MMKFTTVLFCIYFFALVIANAQLSKFHWAKNMGGTLKDEGNSLAIDSNGNVYITGWFQGKARFGEGINTVHLISSGESDIFVAKLDSAGNLLWVKQMRGTLNDGGYAIAIDESCNVYTAGFFKGTVDFNPDSEIYELTSDGDYDIFITKLDSSGNFIWAKRMGGGSIEQLSTLAVDLSGYVYVGGYFSDIADFDPSEQFFNLTAAGSDHSYDIFIAKLDLLGNFVWAKQMGGNSQDLLHSLTLDATGNIYATGSFIGISDFDPGIDTFILNSELSRDIFVTKLDSTGKLIWAKQMGDQLGILDIL
;
A
#
# COMPACT_ATOMS: atom_id res chain seq x y z
N MET A 1 -8.99 80.43 -31.62
CA MET A 1 -8.37 79.24 -31.01
C MET A 1 -8.98 79.09 -29.61
N MET A 2 -10.03 78.29 -29.45
CA MET A 2 -10.66 78.00 -28.15
C MET A 2 -11.04 76.52 -28.15
N LYS A 3 -10.49 75.78 -27.17
CA LYS A 3 -10.54 74.31 -27.08
C LYS A 3 -11.87 73.86 -26.49
N PHE A 4 -12.48 72.83 -27.10
CA PHE A 4 -13.58 72.08 -26.50
C PHE A 4 -13.01 71.01 -25.56
N THR A 5 -13.49 70.97 -24.33
CA THR A 5 -13.14 69.96 -23.32
C THR A 5 -14.17 68.84 -23.38
N THR A 6 -13.78 67.68 -23.88
CA THR A 6 -14.63 66.47 -23.88
C THR A 6 -14.47 65.76 -22.55
N VAL A 7 -15.56 65.62 -21.79
CA VAL A 7 -15.59 64.80 -20.56
C VAL A 7 -16.03 63.38 -20.96
N LEU A 8 -15.15 62.41 -20.74
CA LEU A 8 -15.40 60.99 -20.99
C LEU A 8 -16.00 60.35 -19.73
N PHE A 9 -17.22 59.83 -19.82
CA PHE A 9 -17.88 59.10 -18.73
C PHE A 9 -17.61 57.60 -18.91
N CYS A 10 -16.68 57.03 -18.13
CA CYS A 10 -16.42 55.60 -18.12
C CYS A 10 -17.45 54.89 -17.23
N ILE A 11 -18.35 54.11 -17.84
CA ILE A 11 -19.26 53.21 -17.13
C ILE A 11 -18.49 51.91 -16.83
N TYR A 12 -18.21 51.65 -15.55
CA TYR A 12 -17.64 50.37 -15.10
C TYR A 12 -18.72 49.28 -15.14
N PHE A 13 -18.54 48.28 -16.01
CA PHE A 13 -19.39 47.10 -16.07
C PHE A 13 -18.89 46.11 -15.02
N PHE A 14 -19.59 45.99 -13.88
CA PHE A 14 -19.32 44.94 -12.89
C PHE A 14 -19.89 43.62 -13.42
N ALA A 15 -19.04 42.75 -13.98
CA ALA A 15 -19.41 41.38 -14.27
C ALA A 15 -19.51 40.61 -12.95
N LEU A 16 -20.73 40.22 -12.58
CA LEU A 16 -20.99 39.35 -11.44
C LEU A 16 -20.45 37.96 -11.77
N VAL A 17 -19.25 37.63 -11.30
CA VAL A 17 -18.71 36.26 -11.40
C VAL A 17 -19.43 35.43 -10.34
N ILE A 18 -20.47 34.72 -10.76
CA ILE A 18 -21.12 33.71 -9.92
C ILE A 18 -20.15 32.53 -9.86
N ALA A 19 -19.42 32.42 -8.75
CA ALA A 19 -18.67 31.22 -8.43
C ALA A 19 -19.68 30.11 -8.15
N ASN A 20 -19.88 29.21 -9.13
CA ASN A 20 -20.62 27.98 -8.89
C ASN A 20 -19.75 27.09 -8.00
N ALA A 21 -20.02 27.06 -6.69
CA ALA A 21 -19.58 25.97 -5.86
C ALA A 21 -20.29 24.71 -6.35
N GLN A 22 -19.56 23.74 -6.91
CA GLN A 22 -20.15 22.43 -7.17
C GLN A 22 -20.59 21.85 -5.83
N LEU A 23 -21.90 21.65 -5.66
CA LEU A 23 -22.43 20.82 -4.59
C LEU A 23 -21.83 19.42 -4.77
N SER A 24 -21.03 18.97 -3.81
CA SER A 24 -20.61 17.58 -3.71
C SER A 24 -21.86 16.70 -3.70
N LYS A 25 -22.09 15.97 -4.80
CA LYS A 25 -23.19 15.02 -4.90
C LYS A 25 -22.73 13.74 -4.22
N PHE A 26 -23.34 13.41 -3.08
CA PHE A 26 -23.18 12.09 -2.49
C PHE A 26 -23.67 11.02 -3.47
N HIS A 27 -22.83 10.04 -3.79
CA HIS A 27 -23.18 8.93 -4.69
C HIS A 27 -23.83 7.79 -3.93
N TRP A 28 -23.06 7.08 -3.10
CA TRP A 28 -23.54 5.96 -2.29
C TRP A 28 -22.65 5.76 -1.06
N ALA A 29 -23.22 5.11 -0.05
CA ALA A 29 -22.50 4.42 1.01
C ALA A 29 -23.19 3.07 1.20
N LYS A 30 -22.41 2.00 1.30
CA LYS A 30 -22.89 0.62 1.43
C LYS A 30 -22.26 -0.01 2.65
N ASN A 31 -23.05 -0.75 3.41
CA ASN A 31 -22.54 -1.53 4.53
C ASN A 31 -22.20 -2.95 4.04
N MET A 32 -20.98 -3.40 4.33
CA MET A 32 -20.50 -4.76 4.14
C MET A 32 -19.77 -5.20 5.41
N GLY A 33 -19.86 -6.48 5.75
CA GLY A 33 -19.32 -7.02 7.00
C GLY A 33 -20.31 -7.93 7.74
N GLY A 34 -19.92 -8.37 8.93
CA GLY A 34 -20.64 -9.28 9.80
C GLY A 34 -21.06 -8.65 11.12
N THR A 35 -21.27 -9.52 12.11
CA THR A 35 -21.55 -9.10 13.50
C THR A 35 -20.30 -9.08 14.38
N LEU A 36 -19.18 -9.61 13.88
CA LEU A 36 -17.89 -9.61 14.55
C LEU A 36 -17.02 -8.48 13.97
N LYS A 37 -15.70 -8.57 14.11
CA LYS A 37 -14.80 -7.54 13.59
C LYS A 37 -14.63 -7.69 12.07
N ASP A 38 -14.71 -6.58 11.36
CA ASP A 38 -14.46 -6.48 9.93
C ASP A 38 -13.76 -5.15 9.65
N GLU A 39 -12.75 -5.16 8.80
CA GLU A 39 -12.02 -3.95 8.42
C GLU A 39 -11.73 -3.95 6.92
N GLY A 40 -12.03 -2.83 6.24
CA GLY A 40 -11.57 -2.55 4.89
C GLY A 40 -10.34 -1.64 4.95
N ASN A 41 -9.19 -2.15 4.52
CA ASN A 41 -7.90 -1.50 4.76
C ASN A 41 -7.43 -0.65 3.58
N SER A 42 -7.78 -1.05 2.35
CA SER A 42 -7.31 -0.35 1.15
C SER A 42 -8.29 -0.49 0.00
N LEU A 43 -8.21 0.47 -0.93
CA LEU A 43 -9.01 0.48 -2.16
C LEU A 43 -8.20 0.94 -3.37
N ALA A 44 -8.57 0.43 -4.54
CA ALA A 44 -8.12 0.90 -5.85
C ALA A 44 -9.34 1.14 -6.77
N ILE A 45 -9.20 2.02 -7.75
CA ILE A 45 -10.30 2.40 -8.65
C ILE A 45 -9.81 2.31 -10.10
N ASP A 46 -10.54 1.59 -10.95
CA ASP A 46 -10.23 1.52 -12.38
C ASP A 46 -10.76 2.71 -13.18
N SER A 47 -10.40 2.78 -14.47
CA SER A 47 -10.82 3.86 -15.37
C SER A 47 -12.34 3.88 -15.65
N ASN A 48 -13.06 2.81 -15.35
CA ASN A 48 -14.52 2.72 -15.44
C ASN A 48 -15.21 3.13 -14.13
N GLY A 49 -14.43 3.46 -13.10
CA GLY A 49 -14.92 3.79 -11.76
C GLY A 49 -15.33 2.58 -10.94
N ASN A 50 -14.95 1.35 -11.33
CA ASN A 50 -15.14 0.18 -10.47
C ASN A 50 -14.18 0.28 -9.29
N VAL A 51 -14.66 -0.06 -8.10
CA VAL A 51 -13.91 0.02 -6.85
C VAL A 51 -13.49 -1.36 -6.41
N TYR A 52 -12.21 -1.54 -6.15
CA TYR A 52 -11.62 -2.76 -5.61
C TYR A 52 -11.26 -2.50 -4.16
N ILE A 53 -11.61 -3.40 -3.26
CA ILE A 53 -11.32 -3.28 -1.83
C ILE A 53 -10.72 -4.57 -1.29
N THR A 54 -9.85 -4.44 -0.29
CA THR A 54 -9.33 -5.58 0.47
C THR A 54 -9.35 -5.29 1.97
N GLY A 55 -9.26 -6.34 2.76
CA GLY A 55 -9.34 -6.27 4.20
C GLY A 55 -9.41 -7.66 4.82
N TRP A 56 -9.99 -7.72 6.02
CA TRP A 56 -10.22 -8.95 6.75
C TRP A 56 -11.59 -8.93 7.44
N PHE A 57 -12.13 -10.11 7.76
CA PHE A 57 -13.41 -10.26 8.43
C PHE A 57 -13.42 -11.47 9.36
N GLN A 58 -14.28 -11.44 10.38
CA GLN A 58 -14.46 -12.54 11.33
C GLN A 58 -15.86 -13.13 11.27
N GLY A 59 -15.95 -14.45 11.34
CA GLY A 59 -17.22 -15.18 11.29
C GLY A 59 -17.94 -14.98 9.96
N LYS A 60 -19.26 -14.76 10.02
CA LYS A 60 -20.08 -14.60 8.82
C LYS A 60 -20.16 -13.13 8.41
N ALA A 61 -19.63 -12.79 7.24
CA ALA A 61 -19.73 -11.47 6.64
C ALA A 61 -20.64 -11.46 5.41
N ARG A 62 -21.33 -10.33 5.21
CA ARG A 62 -22.21 -10.07 4.07
C ARG A 62 -21.56 -9.02 3.14
N PHE A 63 -21.48 -9.34 1.87
CA PHE A 63 -21.01 -8.45 0.80
C PHE A 63 -22.14 -8.20 -0.20
N GLY A 64 -22.26 -6.96 -0.69
CA GLY A 64 -23.31 -6.57 -1.62
C GLY A 64 -24.72 -6.51 -1.00
N GLU A 65 -25.71 -6.08 -1.78
CA GLU A 65 -27.11 -5.94 -1.35
C GLU A 65 -28.07 -6.58 -2.36
N GLY A 66 -29.26 -6.95 -1.91
CA GLY A 66 -30.32 -7.50 -2.77
C GLY A 66 -29.90 -8.83 -3.40
N ILE A 67 -30.15 -8.96 -4.71
CA ILE A 67 -29.89 -10.20 -5.47
C ILE A 67 -28.39 -10.54 -5.59
N ASN A 68 -27.51 -9.54 -5.44
CA ASN A 68 -26.06 -9.71 -5.52
C ASN A 68 -25.42 -9.91 -4.13
N THR A 69 -26.21 -10.31 -3.13
CA THR A 69 -25.68 -10.54 -1.78
C THR A 69 -24.89 -11.84 -1.73
N VAL A 70 -23.61 -11.76 -1.35
CA VAL A 70 -22.75 -12.92 -1.09
C VAL A 70 -22.45 -12.99 0.40
N HIS A 71 -22.46 -14.20 0.96
CA HIS A 71 -22.05 -14.43 2.35
C HIS A 71 -20.79 -15.29 2.37
N LEU A 72 -19.77 -14.80 3.06
CA LEU A 72 -18.55 -15.53 3.35
C LEU A 72 -18.51 -15.89 4.84
N ILE A 73 -17.78 -16.94 5.17
CA ILE A 73 -17.58 -17.41 6.54
C ILE A 73 -16.09 -17.62 6.73
N SER A 74 -15.47 -16.95 7.69
CA SER A 74 -14.05 -17.14 7.99
C SER A 74 -13.80 -18.58 8.44
N SER A 75 -12.70 -19.19 7.97
CA SER A 75 -12.32 -20.55 8.33
C SER A 75 -11.50 -20.59 9.63
N GLY A 76 -10.89 -19.45 9.99
CA GLY A 76 -10.11 -19.25 11.20
C GLY A 76 -10.55 -18.04 12.03
N GLU A 77 -9.56 -17.37 12.63
CA GLU A 77 -9.78 -16.18 13.45
C GLU A 77 -10.22 -14.97 12.62
N SER A 78 -9.61 -14.79 11.45
CA SER A 78 -10.06 -13.85 10.43
C SER A 78 -9.55 -14.30 9.07
N ASP A 79 -10.30 -14.00 8.01
CA ASP A 79 -9.93 -14.36 6.65
C ASP A 79 -9.77 -13.11 5.76
N ILE A 80 -8.84 -13.16 4.81
CA ILE A 80 -8.66 -12.13 3.79
C ILE A 80 -9.88 -12.08 2.85
N PHE A 81 -10.34 -10.87 2.51
CA PHE A 81 -11.24 -10.68 1.38
C PHE A 81 -10.66 -9.73 0.31
N VAL A 82 -11.08 -9.95 -0.93
CA VAL A 82 -10.93 -9.01 -2.03
C VAL A 82 -12.28 -8.88 -2.72
N ALA A 83 -12.82 -7.66 -2.85
CA ALA A 83 -14.10 -7.44 -3.50
C ALA A 83 -13.98 -6.38 -4.59
N LYS A 84 -14.78 -6.54 -5.64
CA LYS A 84 -14.97 -5.56 -6.71
C LYS A 84 -16.41 -5.08 -6.73
N LEU A 85 -16.58 -3.77 -6.74
CA LEU A 85 -17.85 -3.07 -6.87
C LEU A 85 -17.87 -2.30 -8.20
N ASP A 86 -19.04 -2.12 -8.79
CA ASP A 86 -19.22 -1.17 -9.88
C ASP A 86 -19.19 0.29 -9.40
N SER A 87 -19.22 1.24 -10.34
CA SER A 87 -19.25 2.68 -10.02
C SER A 87 -20.49 3.14 -9.23
N ALA A 88 -21.55 2.32 -9.18
CA ALA A 88 -22.74 2.55 -8.39
C ALA A 88 -22.71 1.83 -7.02
N GLY A 89 -21.61 1.14 -6.69
CA GLY A 89 -21.42 0.43 -5.44
C GLY A 89 -22.10 -0.94 -5.38
N ASN A 90 -22.51 -1.51 -6.53
CA ASN A 90 -23.04 -2.87 -6.56
C ASN A 90 -21.89 -3.88 -6.60
N LEU A 91 -22.02 -4.96 -5.83
CA LEU A 91 -21.04 -6.04 -5.84
C LEU A 91 -21.00 -6.75 -7.20
N LEU A 92 -19.82 -6.82 -7.79
CA LEU A 92 -19.54 -7.61 -8.99
C LEU A 92 -19.00 -8.99 -8.60
N TRP A 93 -18.03 -9.03 -7.69
CA TRP A 93 -17.52 -10.27 -7.10
C TRP A 93 -16.85 -10.01 -5.75
N VAL A 94 -16.76 -11.06 -4.93
CA VAL A 94 -15.93 -11.11 -3.72
C VAL A 94 -15.22 -12.46 -3.67
N LYS A 95 -13.95 -12.43 -3.26
CA LYS A 95 -13.05 -13.57 -3.16
C LYS A 95 -12.51 -13.65 -1.73
N GLN A 96 -12.32 -14.87 -1.26
CA GLN A 96 -11.84 -15.20 0.09
C GLN A 96 -10.56 -16.03 -0.06
N MET A 97 -9.48 -15.61 0.59
CA MET A 97 -8.34 -16.48 0.87
C MET A 97 -8.48 -16.92 2.31
N ARG A 98 -8.27 -18.22 2.57
CA ARG A 98 -8.70 -18.82 3.83
C ARG A 98 -7.57 -19.55 4.53
N GLY A 99 -7.30 -19.15 5.76
CA GLY A 99 -6.44 -19.81 6.71
C GLY A 99 -7.19 -20.42 7.87
N THR A 100 -6.45 -21.06 8.77
CA THR A 100 -6.99 -21.53 10.06
C THR A 100 -6.72 -20.53 11.19
N LEU A 101 -5.90 -19.51 10.97
CA LEU A 101 -5.46 -18.55 11.98
C LEU A 101 -5.89 -17.13 11.58
N ASN A 102 -5.03 -16.13 11.81
CA ASN A 102 -5.32 -14.73 11.54
C ASN A 102 -4.62 -14.31 10.24
N ASP A 103 -5.39 -13.87 9.27
CA ASP A 103 -4.89 -13.39 7.98
C ASP A 103 -5.69 -12.19 7.48
N GLY A 104 -5.02 -11.23 6.85
CA GLY A 104 -5.69 -10.00 6.44
C GLY A 104 -5.02 -9.23 5.32
N GLY A 105 -5.84 -8.80 4.36
CA GLY A 105 -5.42 -7.91 3.30
C GLY A 105 -5.20 -6.49 3.82
N TYR A 106 -4.09 -5.87 3.45
CA TYR A 106 -3.71 -4.54 3.93
C TYR A 106 -3.61 -3.53 2.79
N ALA A 107 -3.06 -3.92 1.65
CA ALA A 107 -2.87 -3.05 0.48
C ALA A 107 -3.44 -3.70 -0.79
N ILE A 108 -3.97 -2.86 -1.69
CA ILE A 108 -4.45 -3.28 -3.01
C ILE A 108 -4.01 -2.29 -4.09
N ALA A 109 -3.58 -2.80 -5.23
CA ALA A 109 -3.38 -2.02 -6.46
C ALA A 109 -3.91 -2.79 -7.67
N ILE A 110 -4.08 -2.08 -8.78
CA ILE A 110 -4.50 -2.65 -10.05
C ILE A 110 -3.58 -2.18 -11.17
N ASP A 111 -3.35 -3.03 -12.16
CA ASP A 111 -2.67 -2.63 -13.40
C ASP A 111 -3.66 -2.17 -14.48
N GLU A 112 -3.15 -1.73 -15.64
CA GLU A 112 -3.97 -1.25 -16.76
C GLU A 112 -4.91 -2.33 -17.33
N SER A 113 -4.56 -3.62 -17.15
CA SER A 113 -5.42 -4.75 -17.53
C SER A 113 -6.43 -5.10 -16.44
N CYS A 114 -6.51 -4.28 -15.38
CA CYS A 114 -7.32 -4.49 -14.21
C CYS A 114 -7.03 -5.80 -13.47
N ASN A 115 -5.82 -6.36 -13.61
CA ASN A 115 -5.37 -7.41 -12.70
C ASN A 115 -5.20 -6.79 -11.31
N VAL A 116 -5.54 -7.56 -10.29
CA VAL A 116 -5.63 -7.10 -8.91
C VAL A 116 -4.47 -7.67 -8.13
N TYR A 117 -3.69 -6.79 -7.50
CA TYR A 117 -2.57 -7.16 -6.64
C TYR A 117 -2.97 -6.83 -5.22
N THR A 118 -2.95 -7.82 -4.33
CA THR A 118 -3.18 -7.59 -2.90
C THR A 118 -1.98 -8.05 -2.10
N ALA A 119 -1.73 -7.36 -1.00
CA ALA A 119 -0.73 -7.78 -0.04
C ALA A 119 -1.22 -7.54 1.39
N GLY A 120 -0.67 -8.29 2.32
CA GLY A 120 -1.01 -8.22 3.72
C GLY A 120 -0.20 -9.20 4.55
N PHE A 121 -0.76 -9.61 5.68
CA PHE A 121 -0.13 -10.55 6.60
C PHE A 121 -0.92 -11.84 6.67
N PHE A 122 -0.25 -12.94 7.01
CA PHE A 122 -0.90 -14.20 7.33
C PHE A 122 -0.08 -15.04 8.30
N LYS A 123 -0.75 -15.93 9.01
CA LYS A 123 -0.12 -16.87 9.96
C LYS A 123 -0.55 -18.31 9.70
N GLY A 124 0.41 -19.23 9.76
CA GLY A 124 0.19 -20.63 9.47
C GLY A 124 -0.02 -20.87 7.97
N THR A 125 -0.79 -21.89 7.62
CA THR A 125 -1.08 -22.25 6.23
C THR A 125 -2.38 -21.59 5.77
N VAL A 126 -2.31 -20.89 4.62
CA VAL A 126 -3.44 -20.23 3.96
C VAL A 126 -3.52 -20.71 2.51
N ASP A 127 -4.72 -21.03 2.06
CA ASP A 127 -5.03 -21.21 0.64
C ASP A 127 -5.30 -19.85 -0.01
N PHE A 128 -4.39 -19.42 -0.88
CA PHE A 128 -4.44 -18.15 -1.59
C PHE A 128 -5.17 -18.23 -2.93
N ASN A 129 -5.61 -19.41 -3.36
CA ASN A 129 -6.46 -19.55 -4.53
C ASN A 129 -7.94 -19.49 -4.09
N PRO A 130 -8.68 -18.41 -4.41
CA PRO A 130 -10.07 -18.28 -4.00
C PRO A 130 -11.05 -19.14 -4.83
N ASP A 131 -10.55 -19.87 -5.83
CA ASP A 131 -11.35 -20.74 -6.70
C ASP A 131 -11.38 -22.19 -6.15
N SER A 132 -11.46 -23.21 -7.01
CA SER A 132 -11.60 -24.61 -6.58
C SER A 132 -10.27 -25.37 -6.41
N GLU A 133 -9.20 -24.85 -7.02
CA GLU A 133 -7.86 -25.40 -6.85
C GLU A 133 -7.22 -24.83 -5.58
N ILE A 134 -6.27 -25.56 -5.01
CA ILE A 134 -5.59 -25.18 -3.77
C ILE A 134 -4.21 -24.62 -4.13
N TYR A 135 -3.88 -23.45 -3.60
CA TYR A 135 -2.53 -22.89 -3.63
C TYR A 135 -2.13 -22.42 -2.24
N GLU A 136 -1.47 -23.30 -1.50
CA GLU A 136 -1.10 -23.05 -0.11
C GLU A 136 0.26 -22.37 0.00
N LEU A 137 0.33 -21.35 0.87
CA LEU A 137 1.58 -20.84 1.43
C LEU A 137 1.54 -21.01 2.94
N THR A 138 2.69 -21.21 3.55
CA THR A 138 2.82 -21.36 5.02
C THR A 138 3.80 -20.31 5.54
N SER A 139 3.42 -19.58 6.59
CA SER A 139 4.32 -18.61 7.24
C SER A 139 5.48 -19.32 7.96
N ASP A 140 6.65 -18.68 8.04
CA ASP A 140 7.79 -19.18 8.82
C ASP A 140 7.87 -18.43 10.15
N GLY A 141 7.24 -18.94 11.21
CA GLY A 141 7.22 -18.27 12.51
C GLY A 141 5.87 -17.63 12.81
N ASP A 142 5.84 -16.31 13.02
CA ASP A 142 4.60 -15.60 13.36
C ASP A 142 3.85 -15.16 12.09
N TYR A 143 3.92 -13.87 11.74
CA TYR A 143 3.22 -13.30 10.59
C TYR A 143 4.20 -13.02 9.46
N ASP A 144 3.95 -13.64 8.32
CA ASP A 144 4.67 -13.38 7.07
C ASP A 144 3.84 -12.48 6.16
N ILE A 145 4.52 -11.85 5.20
CA ILE A 145 3.89 -11.07 4.14
C ILE A 145 3.41 -12.02 3.04
N PHE A 146 2.18 -11.82 2.58
CA PHE A 146 1.73 -12.38 1.31
C PHE A 146 1.60 -11.29 0.25
N ILE A 147 1.76 -11.68 -1.01
CA ILE A 147 1.37 -10.92 -2.18
C ILE A 147 0.58 -11.87 -3.10
N THR A 148 -0.61 -11.48 -3.52
CA THR A 148 -1.37 -12.21 -4.55
C THR A 148 -1.58 -11.37 -5.78
N LYS A 149 -1.73 -12.05 -6.91
CA LYS A 149 -2.24 -11.49 -8.16
C LYS A 149 -3.46 -12.29 -8.60
N LEU A 150 -4.55 -11.57 -8.85
CA LEU A 150 -5.77 -12.06 -9.47
C LEU A 150 -5.96 -11.38 -10.83
N ASP A 151 -6.67 -12.03 -11.75
CA ASP A 151 -7.11 -11.38 -12.97
C ASP A 151 -8.28 -10.39 -12.71
N SER A 152 -8.73 -9.69 -13.74
CA SER A 152 -9.83 -8.71 -13.64
C SER A 152 -11.19 -9.30 -13.25
N SER A 153 -11.35 -10.62 -13.36
CA SER A 153 -12.52 -11.40 -12.94
C SER A 153 -12.35 -12.01 -11.54
N GLY A 154 -11.20 -11.78 -10.89
CA GLY A 154 -10.87 -12.31 -9.58
C GLY A 154 -10.39 -13.76 -9.59
N ASN A 155 -10.00 -14.31 -10.74
CA ASN A 155 -9.41 -15.66 -10.81
C ASN A 155 -7.95 -15.60 -10.38
N PHE A 156 -7.48 -16.67 -9.73
CA PHE A 156 -6.09 -16.77 -9.26
C PHE A 156 -5.06 -16.74 -10.41
N ILE A 157 -3.97 -16.00 -10.23
CA ILE A 157 -2.79 -16.05 -11.12
C ILE A 157 -1.58 -16.58 -10.35
N TRP A 158 -1.20 -15.92 -9.25
CA TRP A 158 -0.10 -16.36 -8.39
C TRP A 158 -0.24 -15.79 -6.98
N ALA A 159 0.42 -16.44 -6.02
CA ALA A 159 0.68 -15.90 -4.69
C ALA A 159 2.14 -16.12 -4.31
N LYS A 160 2.68 -15.22 -3.49
CA LYS A 160 4.07 -15.18 -3.04
C LYS A 160 4.12 -14.87 -1.54
N ARG A 161 5.11 -15.43 -0.86
CA ARG A 161 5.41 -15.19 0.55
C ARG A 161 6.77 -14.51 0.66
N MET A 162 6.89 -13.56 1.58
CA MET A 162 8.18 -13.04 2.06
C MET A 162 8.10 -12.93 3.58
N GLY A 163 9.20 -13.19 4.28
CA GLY A 163 9.23 -13.16 5.73
C GLY A 163 10.35 -14.00 6.33
N GLY A 164 10.37 -14.06 7.65
CA GLY A 164 11.29 -14.88 8.42
C GLY A 164 10.70 -15.20 9.79
N GLY A 165 11.52 -15.78 10.68
CA GLY A 165 11.04 -16.29 11.98
C GLY A 165 10.41 -15.27 12.95
N SER A 166 10.40 -13.97 12.60
CA SER A 166 9.92 -12.86 13.42
C SER A 166 8.70 -12.19 12.77
N ILE A 167 8.45 -10.91 13.05
CA ILE A 167 7.27 -10.20 12.53
C ILE A 167 7.70 -9.31 11.36
N GLU A 168 7.04 -9.50 10.22
CA GLU A 168 7.14 -8.59 9.08
C GLU A 168 5.80 -7.87 8.85
N GLN A 169 5.84 -6.54 8.84
CA GLN A 169 4.66 -5.74 8.60
C GLN A 169 4.73 -5.07 7.22
N LEU A 170 3.83 -5.46 6.33
CA LEU A 170 3.57 -4.71 5.11
C LEU A 170 2.81 -3.41 5.43
N SER A 171 3.24 -2.31 4.81
CA SER A 171 2.55 -1.02 4.89
C SER A 171 2.04 -0.51 3.54
N THR A 172 2.59 -0.98 2.42
CA THR A 172 2.26 -0.42 1.10
C THR A 172 2.53 -1.39 -0.04
N LEU A 173 1.78 -1.23 -1.13
CA LEU A 173 1.93 -1.93 -2.39
C LEU A 173 1.67 -0.96 -3.54
N ALA A 174 2.53 -0.98 -4.56
CA ALA A 174 2.35 -0.25 -5.81
C ALA A 174 2.76 -1.13 -7.00
N VAL A 175 2.21 -0.83 -8.17
CA VAL A 175 2.52 -1.55 -9.42
C VAL A 175 2.86 -0.50 -10.48
N ASP A 176 3.97 -0.68 -11.18
CA ASP A 176 4.35 0.23 -12.27
C ASP A 176 3.65 -0.13 -13.59
N LEU A 177 3.80 0.74 -14.60
CA LEU A 177 3.20 0.54 -15.93
C LEU A 177 3.75 -0.69 -16.67
N SER A 178 4.89 -1.24 -16.25
CA SER A 178 5.47 -2.46 -16.80
C SER A 178 5.01 -3.72 -16.04
N GLY A 179 4.20 -3.56 -14.99
CA GLY A 179 3.70 -4.65 -14.16
C GLY A 179 4.68 -5.14 -13.09
N TYR A 180 5.76 -4.41 -12.80
CA TYR A 180 6.58 -4.71 -11.63
C TYR A 180 5.83 -4.30 -10.37
N VAL A 181 5.92 -5.15 -9.35
CA VAL A 181 5.26 -4.96 -8.05
C VAL A 181 6.29 -4.45 -7.07
N TYR A 182 5.93 -3.41 -6.33
CA TYR A 182 6.73 -2.81 -5.27
C TYR A 182 5.95 -2.95 -3.97
N VAL A 183 6.57 -3.58 -2.98
CA VAL A 183 6.01 -3.67 -1.63
C VAL A 183 7.00 -3.12 -0.64
N GLY A 184 6.49 -2.58 0.45
CA GLY A 184 7.34 -2.04 1.50
C GLY A 184 6.66 -2.03 2.85
N GLY A 185 7.49 -1.90 3.87
CA GLY A 185 7.07 -1.98 5.26
C GLY A 185 8.27 -1.98 6.18
N TYR A 186 8.17 -2.72 7.27
CA TYR A 186 9.24 -2.88 8.23
C TYR A 186 9.33 -4.31 8.76
N PHE A 187 10.51 -4.71 9.22
CA PHE A 187 10.81 -6.07 9.70
C PHE A 187 11.80 -6.03 10.87
N SER A 188 11.88 -7.12 11.62
CA SER A 188 12.88 -7.32 12.69
C SER A 188 13.71 -8.58 12.43
N ASP A 189 14.84 -8.70 13.11
CA ASP A 189 15.77 -9.84 13.01
C ASP A 189 16.22 -10.11 11.56
N ILE A 190 15.90 -11.28 11.00
CA ILE A 190 16.26 -11.70 9.65
C ILE A 190 15.00 -12.10 8.91
N ALA A 191 14.77 -11.50 7.75
CA ALA A 191 13.66 -11.84 6.87
C ALA A 191 14.16 -12.11 5.45
N ASP A 192 13.55 -13.10 4.79
CA ASP A 192 13.79 -13.44 3.40
C ASP A 192 12.80 -12.72 2.49
N PHE A 193 13.32 -11.98 1.51
CA PHE A 193 12.53 -11.23 0.54
C PHE A 193 12.59 -11.82 -0.88
N ASP A 194 13.18 -13.00 -1.07
CA ASP A 194 13.06 -13.77 -2.32
C ASP A 194 11.95 -14.84 -2.15
N PRO A 195 10.82 -14.74 -2.87
CA PRO A 195 9.72 -15.68 -2.71
C PRO A 195 9.93 -17.01 -3.45
N SER A 196 11.17 -17.36 -3.80
CA SER A 196 11.56 -18.60 -4.47
C SER A 196 12.22 -19.59 -3.49
N GLU A 197 12.80 -20.67 -4.01
CA GLU A 197 13.61 -21.61 -3.20
C GLU A 197 15.00 -21.06 -2.86
N GLN A 198 15.36 -19.91 -3.44
CA GLN A 198 16.56 -19.15 -3.07
C GLN A 198 16.21 -18.17 -1.95
N PHE A 199 17.24 -17.70 -1.25
CA PHE A 199 17.10 -16.76 -0.15
C PHE A 199 17.76 -15.42 -0.51
N PHE A 200 17.07 -14.33 -0.23
CA PHE A 200 17.64 -12.99 -0.16
C PHE A 200 17.32 -12.39 1.20
N ASN A 201 18.17 -12.71 2.18
CA ASN A 201 18.00 -12.27 3.55
C ASN A 201 18.46 -10.83 3.74
N LEU A 202 17.63 -10.03 4.40
CA LEU A 202 18.01 -8.78 5.02
C LEU A 202 18.05 -8.97 6.55
N THR A 203 18.93 -8.24 7.23
CA THR A 203 19.07 -8.32 8.69
C THR A 203 18.85 -6.94 9.27
N ALA A 204 17.78 -6.76 10.05
CA ALA A 204 17.49 -5.51 10.74
C ALA A 204 18.64 -5.17 11.70
N ALA A 205 19.01 -3.89 11.75
CA ALA A 205 20.00 -3.39 12.68
C ALA A 205 19.38 -3.23 14.09
N GLY A 206 20.22 -3.34 15.11
CA GLY A 206 19.79 -3.21 16.52
C GLY A 206 19.53 -4.54 17.23
N SER A 207 18.85 -4.44 18.38
CA SER A 207 18.46 -5.57 19.23
C SER A 207 16.94 -5.69 19.30
N ASP A 208 16.42 -6.64 20.09
CA ASP A 208 14.98 -6.90 20.29
C ASP A 208 14.08 -5.65 20.14
N HIS A 209 13.10 -5.73 19.23
CA HIS A 209 12.11 -4.68 18.91
C HIS A 209 12.63 -3.44 18.16
N SER A 210 13.83 -3.52 17.57
CA SER A 210 14.24 -2.65 16.47
C SER A 210 13.56 -3.11 15.18
N TYR A 211 13.24 -2.14 14.32
CA TYR A 211 12.58 -2.40 13.05
C TYR A 211 13.30 -1.61 11.98
N ASP A 212 13.66 -2.27 10.89
CA ASP A 212 14.20 -1.59 9.73
C ASP A 212 13.19 -1.56 8.59
N ILE A 213 13.31 -0.54 7.75
CA ILE A 213 12.51 -0.40 6.54
C ILE A 213 12.98 -1.44 5.53
N PHE A 214 12.02 -2.10 4.88
CA PHE A 214 12.29 -2.80 3.63
C PHE A 214 11.46 -2.22 2.48
N ILE A 215 12.03 -2.29 1.28
CA ILE A 215 11.32 -2.16 0.01
C ILE A 215 11.76 -3.32 -0.88
N ALA A 216 10.83 -4.09 -1.42
CA ALA A 216 11.09 -5.18 -2.34
C ALA A 216 10.40 -4.93 -3.68
N LYS A 217 11.08 -5.33 -4.76
CA LYS A 217 10.58 -5.28 -6.13
C LYS A 217 10.48 -6.70 -6.69
N LEU A 218 9.32 -7.02 -7.25
CA LEU A 218 9.02 -8.27 -7.94
C LEU A 218 8.67 -8.00 -9.40
N ASP A 219 8.96 -8.96 -10.28
CA ASP A 219 8.52 -8.92 -11.67
C ASP A 219 7.02 -9.26 -11.83
N LEU A 220 6.52 -9.22 -13.06
CA LEU A 220 5.12 -9.48 -13.39
C LEU A 220 4.63 -10.91 -13.05
N LEU A 221 5.56 -11.85 -12.86
CA LEU A 221 5.32 -13.24 -12.46
C LEU A 221 5.50 -13.44 -10.94
N GLY A 222 5.80 -12.36 -10.21
CA GLY A 222 6.07 -12.38 -8.77
C GLY A 222 7.45 -12.96 -8.44
N ASN A 223 8.41 -12.96 -9.36
CA ASN A 223 9.78 -13.37 -9.06
C ASN A 223 10.57 -12.19 -8.46
N PHE A 224 11.52 -12.51 -7.60
CA PHE A 224 12.43 -11.53 -7.01
C PHE A 224 13.21 -10.73 -8.06
N VAL A 225 13.29 -9.41 -7.87
CA VAL A 225 14.18 -8.52 -8.64
C VAL A 225 15.25 -7.92 -7.73
N TRP A 226 14.82 -7.28 -6.63
CA TRP A 226 15.70 -6.80 -5.58
C TRP A 226 14.91 -6.54 -4.30
N ALA A 227 15.59 -6.54 -3.16
CA ALA A 227 15.11 -5.96 -1.90
C ALA A 227 16.17 -5.01 -1.34
N LYS A 228 15.70 -3.97 -0.66
CA LYS A 228 16.49 -2.85 -0.13
C LYS A 228 16.08 -2.56 1.30
N GLN A 229 17.08 -2.26 2.13
CA GLN A 229 16.92 -1.95 3.55
C GLN A 229 17.36 -0.51 3.81
N MET A 230 16.68 0.17 4.73
CA MET A 230 17.12 1.44 5.33
C MET A 230 16.79 1.38 6.82
N GLY A 231 17.65 1.93 7.67
CA GLY A 231 17.39 1.97 9.11
C GLY A 231 18.62 2.03 9.99
N GLY A 232 18.43 1.78 11.27
CA GLY A 232 19.42 1.94 12.32
C GLY A 232 19.15 1.05 13.52
N ASN A 233 19.78 1.34 14.67
CA ASN A 233 19.62 0.48 15.87
C ASN A 233 18.28 0.68 16.61
N SER A 234 17.28 1.26 15.97
CA SER A 234 16.04 1.71 16.60
C SER A 234 14.86 1.46 15.65
N GLN A 235 13.74 2.17 15.79
CA GLN A 235 12.56 1.90 14.97
C GLN A 235 12.51 2.81 13.76
N ASP A 236 12.60 2.19 12.58
CA ASP A 236 12.47 2.78 11.26
C ASP A 236 11.28 2.14 10.54
N LEU A 237 10.21 2.93 10.34
CA LEU A 237 8.94 2.44 9.82
C LEU A 237 8.63 3.12 8.49
N LEU A 238 8.42 2.31 7.45
CA LEU A 238 7.84 2.76 6.19
C LEU A 238 6.31 2.82 6.35
N HIS A 239 5.69 3.93 5.97
CA HIS A 239 4.22 4.06 6.02
C HIS A 239 3.57 4.00 4.64
N SER A 240 4.24 4.53 3.62
CA SER A 240 3.69 4.59 2.26
C SER A 240 4.80 4.76 1.22
N LEU A 241 4.55 4.23 0.02
CA LEU A 241 5.33 4.54 -1.17
C LEU A 241 4.42 4.83 -2.37
N THR A 242 4.94 5.61 -3.30
CA THR A 242 4.34 5.82 -4.62
C THR A 242 5.44 5.84 -5.68
N LEU A 243 5.04 5.68 -6.94
CA LEU A 243 5.93 5.60 -8.09
C LEU A 243 5.66 6.78 -9.03
N ASP A 244 6.72 7.34 -9.62
CA ASP A 244 6.54 8.17 -10.81
C ASP A 244 6.48 7.33 -12.10
N ALA A 245 6.20 7.98 -13.23
CA ALA A 245 6.07 7.33 -14.53
C ALA A 245 7.36 6.63 -15.02
N THR A 246 8.51 6.93 -14.41
CA THR A 246 9.80 6.27 -14.71
C THR A 246 10.15 5.16 -13.73
N GLY A 247 9.26 4.89 -12.77
CA GLY A 247 9.44 3.88 -11.73
C GLY A 247 10.35 4.33 -10.58
N ASN A 248 10.65 5.63 -10.45
CA ASN A 248 11.32 6.12 -9.24
C ASN A 248 10.34 6.06 -8.07
N ILE A 249 10.87 5.74 -6.89
CA ILE A 249 10.10 5.49 -5.69
C ILE A 249 10.16 6.74 -4.83
N TYR A 250 9.01 7.20 -4.35
CA TYR A 250 8.90 8.21 -3.30
C TYR A 250 8.28 7.53 -2.11
N ALA A 251 8.99 7.51 -0.98
CA ALA A 251 8.53 6.83 0.21
C ALA A 251 8.57 7.76 1.42
N THR A 252 7.62 7.56 2.31
CA THR A 252 7.49 8.32 3.56
C THR A 252 7.35 7.37 4.72
N GLY A 253 7.85 7.81 5.87
CA GLY A 253 7.81 6.99 7.06
C GLY A 253 8.24 7.78 8.29
N SER A 254 8.61 7.06 9.33
CA SER A 254 9.11 7.65 10.57
C SER A 254 10.26 6.84 11.13
N PHE A 255 11.22 7.50 11.78
CA PHE A 255 12.39 6.85 12.34
C PHE A 255 12.75 7.38 13.73
N ILE A 256 13.53 6.62 14.48
CA ILE A 256 14.07 6.99 15.81
C ILE A 256 15.58 6.77 15.82
N GLY A 257 16.32 7.73 16.35
CA GLY A 257 17.77 7.69 16.49
C GLY A 257 18.50 7.98 15.19
N ILE A 258 19.68 7.37 15.06
CA ILE A 258 20.58 7.50 13.90
C ILE A 258 20.27 6.35 12.94
N SER A 259 19.90 6.69 11.71
CA SER A 259 19.50 5.72 10.68
C SER A 259 20.16 6.02 9.34
N ASP A 260 20.53 4.97 8.62
CA ASP A 260 21.06 5.04 7.26
C ASP A 260 19.93 4.90 6.23
N PHE A 261 19.77 5.92 5.41
CA PHE A 261 18.77 5.98 4.34
C PHE A 261 19.36 5.70 2.95
N ASP A 262 20.65 5.34 2.85
CA ASP A 262 21.20 4.78 1.62
C ASP A 262 21.10 3.25 1.64
N PRO A 263 20.29 2.62 0.78
CA PRO A 263 20.16 1.17 0.72
C PRO A 263 21.28 0.48 -0.09
N GLY A 264 22.33 1.23 -0.44
CA GLY A 264 23.50 0.80 -1.19
C GLY A 264 24.71 0.50 -0.30
N ILE A 265 25.91 0.74 -0.85
CA ILE A 265 27.19 0.58 -0.13
C ILE A 265 27.68 1.87 0.52
N ASP A 266 27.12 3.00 0.09
CA ASP A 266 27.40 4.32 0.64
C ASP A 266 26.50 4.53 1.87
N THR A 267 26.62 5.68 2.54
CA THR A 267 25.78 6.01 3.69
C THR A 267 25.12 7.38 3.51
N PHE A 268 23.88 7.50 3.98
CA PHE A 268 23.15 8.76 4.07
C PHE A 268 22.42 8.81 5.41
N ILE A 269 23.05 9.46 6.39
CA ILE A 269 22.60 9.41 7.77
C ILE A 269 21.59 10.52 8.07
N LEU A 270 20.43 10.14 8.62
CA LEU A 270 19.49 11.02 9.30
C LEU A 270 19.51 10.74 10.80
N ASN A 271 19.20 11.74 11.63
CA ASN A 271 19.27 11.62 13.09
C ASN A 271 18.11 12.35 13.76
N SER A 272 17.24 11.59 14.43
CA SER A 272 16.16 12.16 15.23
C SER A 272 16.65 12.39 16.67
N GLU A 273 16.88 13.65 17.08
CA GLU A 273 17.64 13.96 18.29
C GLU A 273 16.91 13.67 19.62
N LEU A 274 15.57 13.68 19.64
CA LEU A 274 14.79 13.59 20.89
C LEU A 274 13.63 12.57 20.84
N SER A 275 13.03 12.38 19.68
CA SER A 275 11.84 11.54 19.50
C SER A 275 11.75 11.06 18.05
N ARG A 276 10.68 10.35 17.72
CA ARG A 276 10.37 9.92 16.36
C ARG A 276 10.23 11.12 15.42
N ASP A 277 11.02 11.12 14.34
CA ASP A 277 10.92 12.09 13.24
C ASP A 277 10.32 11.44 12.00
N ILE A 278 9.86 12.27 11.06
CA ILE A 278 9.30 11.83 9.78
C ILE A 278 10.40 11.94 8.73
N PHE A 279 10.42 11.01 7.77
CA PHE A 279 11.26 11.14 6.58
C PHE A 279 10.43 11.13 5.31
N VAL A 280 11.01 11.70 4.27
CA VAL A 280 10.67 11.46 2.88
C VAL A 280 11.94 11.11 2.12
N THR A 281 11.90 10.05 1.32
CA THR A 281 13.02 9.59 0.50
C THR A 281 12.60 9.39 -0.94
N LYS A 282 13.52 9.64 -1.86
CA LYS A 282 13.39 9.31 -3.26
C LYS A 282 14.49 8.34 -3.66
N LEU A 283 14.08 7.19 -4.19
CA LEU A 283 14.96 6.21 -4.82
C LEU A 283 14.72 6.19 -6.33
N ASP A 284 15.73 5.84 -7.12
CA ASP A 284 15.53 5.53 -8.53
C ASP A 284 14.86 4.15 -8.73
N SER A 285 14.57 3.79 -9.98
CA SER A 285 13.91 2.51 -10.32
C SER A 285 14.75 1.25 -10.02
N THR A 286 16.03 1.42 -9.71
CA THR A 286 16.94 0.35 -9.27
C THR A 286 17.01 0.25 -7.73
N GLY A 287 16.32 1.15 -7.03
CA GLY A 287 16.34 1.24 -5.58
C GLY A 287 17.56 1.98 -5.04
N LYS A 288 18.29 2.75 -5.86
CA LYS A 288 19.40 3.57 -5.39
C LYS A 288 18.88 4.91 -4.85
N LEU A 289 19.45 5.39 -3.74
CA LEU A 289 19.12 6.69 -3.18
C LEU A 289 19.41 7.84 -4.16
N ILE A 290 18.42 8.73 -4.33
CA ILE A 290 18.60 10.02 -5.00
C ILE A 290 18.72 11.13 -3.94
N TRP A 291 17.80 11.15 -2.97
CA TRP A 291 17.86 12.02 -1.80
C TRP A 291 16.95 11.48 -0.70
N ALA A 292 17.27 11.78 0.56
CA ALA A 292 16.35 11.65 1.68
C ALA A 292 16.33 12.96 2.48
N LYS A 293 15.19 13.27 3.09
CA LYS A 293 14.99 14.45 3.93
C LYS A 293 14.22 14.05 5.18
N GLN A 294 14.62 14.59 6.32
CA GLN A 294 13.86 14.50 7.57
C GLN A 294 12.95 15.73 7.76
N MET A 295 11.91 15.57 8.57
CA MET A 295 11.06 16.66 9.07
C MET A 295 10.91 16.49 10.57
N GLY A 296 11.24 17.53 11.35
CA GLY A 296 11.06 17.52 12.81
C GLY A 296 12.29 17.91 13.64
N ASP A 297 13.43 18.15 13.01
CA ASP A 297 14.65 18.55 13.73
C ASP A 297 14.60 19.99 14.29
N GLN A 298 15.68 20.40 14.97
CA GLN A 298 15.81 21.73 15.57
C GLN A 298 15.67 22.89 14.57
N LEU A 299 15.76 22.63 13.25
CA LEU A 299 15.63 23.63 12.18
C LEU A 299 14.23 23.63 11.54
N GLY A 300 13.41 22.60 11.76
CA GLY A 300 12.04 22.51 11.26
C GLY A 300 11.94 22.38 9.72
N ILE A 301 10.94 23.02 9.10
CA ILE A 301 10.63 22.91 7.65
C ILE A 301 11.71 23.52 6.73
N LEU A 302 12.76 24.14 7.26
CA LEU A 302 13.76 24.88 6.48
C LEU A 302 14.59 24.01 5.53
N ASP A 303 14.64 22.68 5.72
CA ASP A 303 15.39 21.75 4.86
C ASP A 303 14.60 21.23 3.64
N ILE A 304 13.35 21.67 3.46
CA ILE A 304 12.47 21.17 2.39
C ILE A 304 12.58 22.02 1.10
N LEU A 305 13.17 23.22 1.14
CA LEU A 305 13.31 24.12 -0.02
C LEU A 305 14.53 23.82 -0.91
#